data_AF-A0A3D2GQN2-F1
#
_entry.id   AF-A0A3D2GQN2-F1
#
_cell.length_a   1.000
_cell.length_b   1.000
_cell.length_c   1.000
_cell.angle_alpha   90.00
_cell.angle_beta   90.00
_cell.angle_gamma   90.00
#
_symmetry.space_group_name_H-M   'P 1'
#
loop_
_entity.id
_entity.type
_entity.pdbx_description
1 polymer ?
#
loop_
_entity_poly.entity_id
_entity_poly.type
_entity_poly.pdbx_seq_one_letter_code
_entity_poly.pdbx_strand_id
1 'polypeptide(L)'
;ADTAFVAEFGQRREIWLDGAHNPEGMAALMHSWQQMHGTGAAGLVIGVMANKDFTTMAHYLADRFSHIVTVPVPGTEAGMPPADLAAVIDGCDDVTANVLVASDIVEAMGKLAETLPSDAPILIAGSLYLAGAVLRHLEGEAGRLALVGV
;
A
#
# COMPACT_ATOMS: atom_id res chain seq x y z
N ALA A 1 -19.82 18.76 15.47
CA ALA A 1 -19.45 18.45 16.86
C ALA A 1 -19.48 16.94 16.98
N ASP A 2 -18.40 16.26 16.67
CA ASP A 2 -17.16 16.18 17.47
C ASP A 2 -17.14 14.80 18.07
N THR A 3 -16.35 13.91 17.48
CA THR A 3 -15.73 12.80 18.20
C THR A 3 -14.63 12.24 17.32
N ALA A 4 -13.48 12.91 17.38
CA ALA A 4 -12.19 12.30 17.06
C ALA A 4 -11.80 11.36 18.21
N PHE A 5 -11.42 10.13 17.89
CA PHE A 5 -10.74 9.24 18.83
C PHE A 5 -9.69 8.43 18.07
N VAL A 6 -8.46 8.49 18.58
CA VAL A 6 -7.23 7.94 18.00
C VAL A 6 -6.77 6.79 18.90
N ALA A 7 -6.34 5.68 18.30
CA ALA A 7 -5.63 4.60 19.02
C ALA A 7 -4.29 4.30 18.31
N GLU A 8 -3.31 3.92 19.12
CA GLU A 8 -1.90 4.22 18.94
C GLU A 8 -1.14 3.14 18.16
N PHE A 9 -1.14 3.25 16.83
CA PHE A 9 0.10 3.14 16.04
C PHE A 9 0.56 4.58 15.79
N GLY A 10 1.22 5.17 16.80
CA GLY A 10 1.83 6.49 16.71
C GLY A 10 0.90 7.67 16.46
N GLN A 11 -0.38 7.64 16.89
CA GLN A 11 -1.31 8.79 16.99
C GLN A 11 -1.41 9.82 15.81
N ARG A 12 -0.77 9.61 14.65
CA ARG A 12 -0.67 10.61 13.56
C ARG A 12 -0.59 10.03 12.14
N ARG A 13 -0.57 8.70 11.96
CA ARG A 13 -0.39 8.10 10.63
C ARG A 13 -1.73 7.77 9.96
N GLU A 14 -1.95 8.32 8.77
CA GLU A 14 -3.07 7.94 7.92
C GLU A 14 -2.78 6.62 7.19
N ILE A 15 -3.77 5.73 7.12
CA ILE A 15 -3.69 4.47 6.37
C ILE A 15 -4.86 4.41 5.40
N TRP A 16 -4.54 4.27 4.12
CA TRP A 16 -5.47 4.23 3.01
C TRP A 16 -5.52 2.82 2.42
N LEU A 17 -6.69 2.41 1.97
CA LEU A 17 -6.92 1.10 1.39
C LEU A 17 -7.63 1.24 0.06
N ASP A 18 -7.08 0.62 -0.98
CA ASP A 18 -7.68 0.64 -2.31
C ASP A 18 -7.60 -0.75 -2.98
N GLY A 19 -8.63 -1.07 -3.76
CA GLY A 19 -8.76 -2.33 -4.49
C GLY A 19 -8.16 -2.34 -5.89
N ALA A 20 -7.53 -1.26 -6.34
CA ALA A 20 -6.95 -1.11 -7.67
C ALA A 20 -6.01 -2.27 -7.99
N HIS A 21 -6.26 -2.94 -9.11
CA HIS A 21 -5.59 -4.19 -9.49
C HIS A 21 -5.46 -4.34 -11.01
N ASN A 22 -5.62 -3.25 -11.75
CA ASN A 22 -5.43 -3.13 -13.19
C ASN A 22 -4.79 -1.77 -13.52
N PRO A 23 -4.23 -1.58 -14.73
CA PRO A 23 -3.61 -0.33 -15.14
C PRO A 23 -4.51 0.91 -14.97
N GLU A 24 -5.77 0.83 -15.39
CA GLU A 24 -6.70 1.97 -15.35
C GLU A 24 -7.03 2.38 -13.90
N GLY A 25 -7.27 1.38 -13.04
CA GLY A 25 -7.53 1.60 -11.62
C GLY A 25 -6.30 2.14 -10.89
N MET A 26 -5.11 1.61 -11.21
CA MET A 26 -3.86 2.12 -10.63
C MET A 26 -3.61 3.57 -11.05
N ALA A 27 -3.83 3.91 -12.33
CA ALA A 27 -3.69 5.28 -12.81
C ALA A 27 -4.66 6.24 -12.09
N ALA A 28 -5.93 5.84 -11.93
CA ALA A 28 -6.93 6.62 -11.20
C ALA A 28 -6.56 6.79 -9.73
N LEU A 29 -6.10 5.72 -9.07
CA LEU A 29 -5.64 5.75 -7.69
C LEU A 29 -4.45 6.69 -7.50
N MET A 30 -3.43 6.58 -8.35
CA MET A 30 -2.24 7.44 -8.28
C MET A 30 -2.58 8.91 -8.57
N HIS A 31 -3.56 9.18 -9.44
CA HIS A 31 -4.07 10.54 -9.65
C HIS A 31 -4.70 11.10 -8.37
N SER A 32 -5.63 10.37 -7.75
CA SER A 32 -6.27 10.78 -6.50
C SER A 32 -5.27 10.94 -5.36
N TRP A 33 -4.34 9.99 -5.23
CA TRP A 33 -3.26 10.04 -4.24
C TRP A 33 -2.43 11.32 -4.36
N GLN A 34 -2.02 11.66 -5.59
CA GLN A 34 -1.25 12.87 -5.86
C GLN A 34 -2.01 14.15 -5.50
N GLN A 35 -3.33 14.20 -5.71
CA GLN A 35 -4.14 15.36 -5.35
C GLN A 35 -4.25 15.53 -3.82
N MET A 36 -4.30 14.43 -3.08
CA MET A 36 -4.48 14.46 -1.61
C MET A 36 -3.17 14.68 -0.85
N HIS A 37 -2.10 13.99 -1.24
CA HIS A 37 -0.87 13.92 -0.46
C HIS A 37 0.32 14.64 -1.12
N GLY A 38 0.20 15.08 -2.37
CA GLY A 38 1.27 15.79 -3.07
C GLY A 38 2.52 14.93 -3.25
N THR A 39 3.69 15.56 -3.12
CA THR A 39 4.99 14.87 -3.08
C THR A 39 5.53 14.92 -1.65
N GLY A 40 5.96 13.79 -1.10
CA GLY A 40 6.40 13.71 0.30
C GLY A 40 6.74 12.29 0.74
N ALA A 41 7.18 12.14 1.99
CA ALA A 41 7.42 10.84 2.57
C ALA A 41 6.09 10.08 2.72
N ALA A 42 5.90 9.07 1.87
CA ALA A 42 4.75 8.18 1.88
C ALA A 42 5.21 6.73 1.72
N GLY A 43 4.40 5.82 2.24
CA GLY A 43 4.57 4.37 2.12
C GLY A 43 3.51 3.75 1.21
N LEU A 44 3.91 2.72 0.46
CA LEU A 44 2.99 1.82 -0.23
C LEU A 44 3.23 0.39 0.26
N VAL A 45 2.15 -0.33 0.55
CA VAL A 45 2.15 -1.79 0.61
C VAL A 45 1.37 -2.32 -0.59
N ILE A 46 1.99 -3.18 -1.40
CA ILE A 46 1.38 -3.66 -2.63
C ILE A 46 1.49 -5.18 -2.79
N GLY A 47 0.36 -5.81 -3.10
CA GLY A 47 0.28 -7.22 -3.47
C GLY A 47 -0.67 -7.39 -4.64
N VAL A 48 -0.22 -8.05 -5.72
CA VAL A 48 -0.93 -8.12 -7.00
C VAL A 48 -1.01 -9.57 -7.49
N MET A 49 -2.12 -9.92 -8.15
CA MET A 49 -2.29 -11.24 -8.76
C MET A 49 -1.36 -11.42 -9.97
N ALA A 50 -0.80 -12.62 -10.17
CA ALA A 50 0.17 -12.90 -11.24
C ALA A 50 -0.38 -12.72 -12.66
N ASN A 51 -1.70 -12.76 -12.84
CA ASN A 51 -2.35 -12.58 -14.13
C ASN A 51 -2.63 -11.11 -14.50
N LYS A 52 -2.17 -10.15 -13.70
CA LYS A 52 -2.37 -8.72 -13.95
C LYS A 52 -1.16 -8.11 -14.64
N ASP A 53 -1.42 -7.05 -15.39
CA ASP A 53 -0.36 -6.26 -16.04
C ASP A 53 0.31 -5.34 -15.01
N PHE A 54 1.14 -5.94 -14.15
CA PHE A 54 1.85 -5.20 -13.12
C PHE A 54 2.97 -4.33 -13.68
N THR A 55 3.58 -4.72 -14.80
CA THR A 55 4.59 -3.91 -15.48
C THR A 55 4.02 -2.53 -15.83
N THR A 56 2.85 -2.46 -16.47
CA THR A 56 2.20 -1.17 -16.75
C THR A 56 1.79 -0.45 -15.47
N MET A 57 1.28 -1.17 -14.46
CA MET A 57 0.90 -0.55 -13.18
C MET A 57 2.08 0.09 -12.44
N ALA A 58 3.26 -0.55 -12.46
CA ALA A 58 4.45 -0.09 -11.75
C ALA A 58 4.92 1.29 -12.22
N HIS A 59 4.77 1.60 -13.52
CA HIS A 59 5.09 2.93 -14.06
C HIS A 59 4.23 4.06 -13.45
N TYR A 60 3.04 3.77 -12.93
CA TYR A 60 2.21 4.78 -12.27
C TYR A 60 2.68 5.10 -10.84
N LEU A 61 3.52 4.24 -10.23
CA LEU A 61 4.02 4.41 -8.85
C LEU A 61 5.15 5.45 -8.73
N ALA A 62 5.67 5.96 -9.85
CA ALA A 62 6.76 6.92 -9.97
C ALA A 62 6.70 8.05 -8.93
N ASP A 63 7.81 8.48 -8.33
CA ASP A 63 7.95 9.61 -7.38
C ASP A 63 6.80 9.86 -6.34
N ARG A 64 5.90 8.90 -6.11
CA ARG A 64 4.72 9.02 -5.23
C ARG A 64 5.00 8.53 -3.82
N PHE A 65 5.96 7.63 -3.70
CA PHE A 65 6.29 6.94 -2.45
C PHE A 65 7.79 7.01 -2.20
N SER A 66 8.15 7.16 -0.93
CA SER A 66 9.54 7.04 -0.50
C SER A 66 9.93 5.60 -0.20
N HIS A 67 8.95 4.77 0.18
CA HIS A 67 9.12 3.37 0.49
C HIS A 67 7.96 2.57 -0.10
N ILE A 68 8.28 1.46 -0.77
CA ILE A 68 7.30 0.51 -1.27
C ILE A 68 7.63 -0.85 -0.67
N VAL A 69 6.65 -1.53 -0.07
CA VAL A 69 6.78 -2.87 0.45
C VAL A 69 5.90 -3.82 -0.35
N THR A 70 6.50 -4.82 -0.97
CA THR A 70 5.74 -5.86 -1.68
C THR A 70 5.39 -7.00 -0.72
N VAL A 71 4.17 -7.52 -0.85
CA VAL A 71 3.63 -8.59 0.01
C VAL A 71 2.90 -9.65 -0.82
N PRO A 72 2.81 -10.90 -0.34
CA PRO A 72 2.03 -11.91 -1.04
C PRO A 72 0.54 -11.57 -0.95
N VAL A 73 -0.24 -12.00 -1.95
CA VAL A 73 -1.70 -11.85 -1.90
C VAL A 73 -2.29 -12.87 -0.91
N PRO A 74 -2.98 -12.44 0.16
CA PRO A 74 -3.44 -13.36 1.19
C PRO A 74 -4.48 -14.36 0.67
N GLY A 75 -4.35 -15.62 1.09
CA GLY A 75 -5.33 -16.68 0.80
C GLY A 75 -5.23 -17.28 -0.61
N THR A 76 -4.17 -17.00 -1.36
CA THR A 76 -3.96 -17.59 -2.70
C THR A 76 -2.49 -17.70 -3.08
N GLU A 77 -2.12 -18.77 -3.79
CA GLU A 77 -0.81 -18.92 -4.43
C GLU A 77 -0.75 -18.30 -5.83
N ALA A 78 -1.89 -17.81 -6.35
CA ALA A 78 -1.95 -17.16 -7.66
C ALA A 78 -1.51 -15.68 -7.63
N GLY A 79 -1.04 -15.19 -6.47
CA GLY A 79 -0.35 -13.90 -6.33
C GLY A 79 0.98 -13.91 -7.07
N MET A 80 1.38 -12.76 -7.61
CA MET A 80 2.77 -12.59 -8.05
C MET A 80 3.69 -12.66 -6.82
N PRO A 81 4.81 -13.41 -6.87
CA PRO A 81 5.74 -13.45 -5.75
C PRO A 81 6.23 -12.04 -5.37
N PRO A 82 6.34 -11.71 -4.07
CA PRO A 82 6.76 -10.38 -3.62
C PRO A 82 8.12 -9.92 -4.18
N ALA A 83 9.06 -10.85 -4.31
CA ALA A 83 10.36 -10.57 -4.90
C ALA A 83 10.26 -10.22 -6.40
N ASP A 84 9.34 -10.86 -7.14
CA ASP A 84 9.11 -10.57 -8.55
C ASP A 84 8.43 -9.20 -8.72
N LEU A 85 7.46 -8.87 -7.84
CA LEU A 85 6.88 -7.52 -7.77
C LEU A 85 7.97 -6.47 -7.53
N ALA A 86 8.86 -6.71 -6.57
CA ALA A 86 9.94 -5.78 -6.24
C ALA A 86 10.87 -5.59 -7.44
N ALA A 87 11.27 -6.67 -8.11
CA ALA A 87 12.11 -6.61 -9.30
C ALA A 87 11.47 -5.83 -10.47
N VAL A 88 10.15 -5.92 -10.64
CA VAL A 88 9.44 -5.12 -11.66
C VAL A 88 9.46 -3.63 -11.30
N ILE A 89 9.27 -3.29 -10.02
CA ILE A 89 9.31 -1.89 -9.55
C ILE A 89 10.72 -1.31 -9.70
N ASP A 90 11.74 -2.05 -9.27
CA ASP A 90 13.16 -1.64 -9.39
C ASP A 90 13.60 -1.48 -10.85
N GLY A 91 12.92 -2.16 -11.79
CA GLY A 91 13.14 -2.02 -13.22
C GLY A 91 12.52 -0.77 -13.86
N CYS A 92 11.71 -0.01 -13.12
CA CYS A 92 11.10 1.24 -13.60
C CYS A 92 11.99 2.43 -13.26
N ASP A 93 12.61 3.05 -14.26
CA ASP A 93 13.51 4.21 -14.09
C ASP A 93 12.84 5.41 -13.39
N ASP A 94 11.51 5.53 -13.48
CA ASP A 94 10.73 6.61 -12.88
C ASP A 94 10.39 6.37 -11.39
N VAL A 95 10.73 5.20 -10.83
CA VAL A 95 10.48 4.87 -9.43
C VAL A 95 11.76 5.08 -8.61
N THR A 96 11.72 6.05 -7.71
CA THR A 96 12.85 6.41 -6.83
C THR A 96 12.71 5.88 -5.40
N ALA A 97 11.66 5.10 -5.13
CA ALA A 97 11.35 4.57 -3.81
C ALA A 97 12.35 3.49 -3.37
N ASN A 98 12.55 3.36 -2.06
CA ASN A 98 13.20 2.19 -1.50
C ASN A 98 12.21 1.01 -1.49
N VAL A 99 12.51 -0.04 -2.26
CA VAL A 99 11.65 -1.21 -2.41
C VAL A 99 12.09 -2.32 -1.44
N LEU A 100 11.15 -2.77 -0.62
CA LEU A 100 11.35 -3.82 0.37
C LEU A 100 10.38 -4.97 0.10
N VAL A 101 10.76 -6.19 0.51
CA VAL A 101 9.91 -7.38 0.43
C VAL A 101 9.48 -7.78 1.84
N ALA A 102 8.23 -8.16 2.04
CA ALA A 102 7.72 -8.70 3.31
C ALA A 102 6.88 -9.97 3.09
N SER A 103 6.81 -10.82 4.11
CA SER A 103 6.06 -12.09 4.11
C SER A 103 4.56 -11.89 4.31
N ASP A 104 4.15 -10.79 4.90
CA ASP A 104 2.75 -10.45 5.15
C ASP A 104 2.57 -8.95 5.46
N ILE A 105 1.31 -8.55 5.72
CA ILE A 105 0.96 -7.17 6.04
C ILE A 105 1.57 -6.70 7.36
N VAL A 106 1.70 -7.56 8.37
CA VAL A 106 2.20 -7.18 9.69
C VAL A 106 3.67 -6.81 9.60
N GLU A 107 4.46 -7.65 8.94
CA GLU A 107 5.87 -7.36 8.67
C GLU A 107 6.02 -6.10 7.79
N ALA A 108 5.17 -5.93 6.78
CA ALA A 108 5.22 -4.75 5.91
C ALA A 108 4.95 -3.44 6.68
N MET A 109 3.94 -3.44 7.55
CA MET A 109 3.62 -2.29 8.40
C MET A 109 4.73 -2.01 9.41
N GLY A 110 5.37 -3.05 9.98
CA GLY A 110 6.55 -2.91 10.84
C GLY A 110 7.72 -2.22 10.13
N LYS A 111 8.05 -2.67 8.92
CA LYS A 111 9.10 -2.05 8.09
C LYS A 111 8.81 -0.57 7.81
N LEU A 112 7.57 -0.24 7.42
CA LEU A 112 7.17 1.14 7.18
C LEU A 112 7.11 1.99 8.46
N ALA A 113 6.87 1.40 9.63
CA ALA A 113 6.95 2.11 10.92
C ALA A 113 8.37 2.50 11.28
N GLU A 114 9.36 1.66 10.94
CA GLU A 114 10.77 1.91 11.21
C GLU A 114 11.39 2.92 10.24
N THR A 115 10.92 2.96 8.99
CA THR A 115 11.56 3.76 7.93
C THR A 115 10.89 5.11 7.65
N LEU A 116 9.59 5.24 7.90
CA LEU A 116 8.85 6.47 7.60
C LEU A 116 8.69 7.38 8.82
N PRO A 117 8.60 8.71 8.62
CA PRO A 117 8.11 9.63 9.64
C PRO A 117 6.79 9.17 10.27
N SER A 118 6.58 9.47 11.55
CA SER A 118 5.40 8.98 12.30
C SER A 118 4.05 9.40 11.71
N ASP A 119 4.01 10.49 10.94
CA ASP A 119 2.84 11.07 10.30
C ASP A 119 2.75 10.80 8.79
N ALA A 120 3.75 10.13 8.20
CA ALA A 120 3.78 9.82 6.77
C ALA A 120 2.64 8.84 6.39
N PRO A 121 1.78 9.17 5.42
CA PRO A 121 0.65 8.32 5.06
C PRO A 121 1.10 7.02 4.41
N ILE A 122 0.32 5.95 4.63
CA ILE A 122 0.53 4.64 4.01
C ILE A 122 -0.66 4.28 3.14
N LEU A 123 -0.41 3.88 1.90
CA LEU A 123 -1.39 3.26 1.01
C LEU A 123 -1.20 1.74 1.01
N ILE A 124 -2.30 0.99 1.05
CA ILE A 124 -2.33 -0.46 0.84
C ILE A 124 -3.19 -0.73 -0.39
N ALA A 125 -2.61 -1.32 -1.45
CA ALA A 125 -3.28 -1.48 -2.73
C ALA A 125 -2.83 -2.74 -3.50
N GLY A 126 -3.36 -2.91 -4.73
CA GLY A 126 -2.94 -3.96 -5.67
C GLY A 126 -3.87 -5.16 -5.76
N SER A 127 -4.72 -5.39 -4.75
CA SER A 127 -5.64 -6.52 -4.73
C SER A 127 -6.79 -6.33 -3.74
N LEU A 128 -8.01 -6.68 -4.17
CA LEU A 128 -9.18 -6.80 -3.30
C LEU A 128 -9.00 -7.87 -2.20
N TYR A 129 -8.20 -8.90 -2.44
CA TYR A 129 -7.91 -9.94 -1.45
C TYR A 129 -7.04 -9.40 -0.33
N LEU A 130 -6.01 -8.61 -0.68
CA LEU A 130 -5.17 -7.91 0.29
C LEU A 130 -6.00 -6.90 1.07
N ALA A 131 -6.77 -6.05 0.38
CA ALA A 131 -7.66 -5.10 1.02
C ALA A 131 -8.61 -5.79 2.02
N GLY A 132 -9.30 -6.85 1.58
CA GLY A 132 -10.19 -7.62 2.44
C GLY A 132 -9.47 -8.31 3.61
N ALA A 133 -8.23 -8.75 3.45
CA ALA A 133 -7.46 -9.35 4.53
C ALA A 133 -7.09 -8.33 5.61
N VAL A 134 -6.70 -7.12 5.20
CA VAL A 134 -6.46 -6.00 6.12
C VAL A 134 -7.73 -5.64 6.87
N LEU A 135 -8.86 -5.52 6.18
CA LEU A 135 -10.16 -5.24 6.82
C LEU A 135 -10.53 -6.30 7.86
N ARG A 136 -10.39 -7.59 7.54
CA ARG A 136 -10.67 -8.66 8.50
C ARG A 136 -9.75 -8.64 9.72
N HIS A 137 -8.47 -8.32 9.52
CA HIS A 137 -7.53 -8.16 10.62
C HIS A 137 -7.98 -7.03 11.57
N LEU A 138 -8.46 -5.92 11.00
CA LEU A 138 -9.00 -4.77 11.74
C LEU A 138 -10.38 -5.01 12.37
N GLU A 139 -11.18 -5.93 11.85
CA GLU A 139 -12.48 -6.31 12.44
C GLU A 139 -12.32 -7.28 13.61
N GLY A 140 -11.28 -8.14 13.58
CA GLY A 140 -10.98 -9.13 14.61
C GLY A 140 -10.28 -8.55 15.85
N GLU A 141 -9.54 -7.46 15.68
CA GLU A 141 -9.00 -6.65 16.78
C GLU A 141 -9.95 -5.46 16.99
N ALA A 142 -10.55 -5.26 18.16
CA ALA A 142 -11.54 -4.21 18.39
C ALA A 142 -10.96 -2.77 18.30
N GLY A 143 -10.59 -2.31 17.10
CA GLY A 143 -9.98 -1.02 16.81
C GLY A 143 -10.27 -0.58 15.36
N ARG A 144 -11.20 0.36 15.19
CA ARG A 144 -11.62 0.87 13.87
C ARG A 144 -10.54 1.79 13.28
N LEU A 145 -10.04 1.47 12.10
CA LEU A 145 -9.30 2.38 11.22
C LEU A 145 -10.28 3.29 10.48
N ALA A 146 -9.91 4.56 10.25
CA ALA A 146 -10.57 5.39 9.26
C ALA A 146 -10.06 4.99 7.87
N LEU A 147 -10.79 4.09 7.21
CA LEU A 147 -10.63 3.85 5.78
C LEU A 147 -11.26 5.03 5.05
N VAL A 148 -10.42 5.86 4.44
CA VAL A 148 -10.93 6.83 3.48
C VAL A 148 -10.96 6.11 2.13
N GLY A 149 -12.14 5.61 1.77
CA GLY A 149 -12.40 5.11 0.42
C GLY A 149 -12.60 6.28 -0.53
N VAL A 150 -12.01 6.21 -1.71
CA VAL A 150 -12.22 7.17 -2.80
C VAL A 150 -13.47 6.81 -3.59
#